data_AF-M0P8K4-F1
#
_entry.id   AF-M0P8K4-F1
#
_cell.length_a   1.000
_cell.length_b   1.000
_cell.length_c   1.000
_cell.angle_alpha   90.00
_cell.angle_beta   90.00
_cell.angle_gamma   90.00
#
_symmetry.space_group_name_H-M   'P 1'
#
loop_
_entity.id
_entity.type
_entity.pdbx_description
1 polymer ?
#
loop_
_entity_poly.entity_id
_entity_poly.type
_entity_poly.pdbx_seq_one_letter_code
_entity_poly.pdbx_strand_id
1 'polypeptide(L)'
;MTPSTNADHPPPTASREEAWIAHAALLEAGAAAAAAGDETPPQCRPRRRIERGRALDAAGVELLRDALIEYLGDAPVRDRAPGRSLLRRVDAAVESQSPSPP
;
A
#
# COMPACT_ATOMS: atom_id res chain seq x y z
N MET A 1 16.55 -22.35 -20.13
CA MET A 1 15.44 -21.44 -19.84
C MET A 1 15.38 -21.25 -18.34
N THR A 2 15.72 -20.06 -17.84
CA THR A 2 15.57 -19.73 -16.41
C THR A 2 14.10 -19.48 -16.13
N PRO A 3 13.50 -20.05 -15.05
CA PRO A 3 12.15 -19.67 -14.68
C PRO A 3 12.21 -18.23 -14.20
N SER A 4 11.40 -17.35 -14.80
CA SER A 4 11.24 -16.01 -14.28
C SER A 4 10.62 -16.11 -12.89
N THR A 5 11.38 -15.77 -11.85
CA THR A 5 10.93 -15.57 -10.47
C THR A 5 10.01 -14.34 -10.41
N ASN A 6 8.82 -14.47 -11.00
CA ASN A 6 7.66 -13.60 -10.76
C ASN A 6 6.56 -14.35 -9.99
N ALA A 7 6.87 -15.54 -9.47
CA ALA A 7 6.03 -16.25 -8.52
C ALA A 7 6.35 -15.75 -7.10
N ASP A 8 5.31 -15.49 -6.31
CA ASP A 8 5.29 -15.20 -4.86
C ASP A 8 5.23 -13.76 -4.35
N HIS A 9 4.91 -12.78 -5.20
CA HIS A 9 4.15 -11.65 -4.65
C HIS A 9 2.69 -11.84 -5.02
N PRO A 10 1.85 -12.39 -4.12
CA PRO A 10 0.43 -12.36 -4.35
C PRO A 10 0.07 -10.89 -4.62
N PRO A 11 -0.67 -10.56 -5.70
CA PRO A 11 -1.34 -9.28 -5.71
C PRO A 11 -2.08 -9.21 -4.37
N PRO A 12 -1.99 -8.11 -3.60
CA PRO A 12 -2.77 -8.04 -2.38
C PRO A 12 -4.20 -8.37 -2.84
N THR A 13 -4.75 -9.47 -2.34
CA THR A 13 -6.08 -9.97 -2.70
C THR A 13 -7.08 -9.05 -2.02
N ALA A 14 -7.01 -7.79 -2.40
CA ALA A 14 -7.84 -6.71 -1.97
C ALA A 14 -9.14 -6.89 -2.76
N SER A 15 -10.24 -7.00 -2.04
CA SER A 15 -11.54 -6.72 -2.63
C SER A 15 -11.49 -5.39 -3.39
N ARG A 16 -12.42 -5.18 -4.33
CA ARG A 16 -12.53 -3.89 -5.04
C ARG A 16 -12.61 -2.70 -4.08
N GLU A 17 -13.22 -2.89 -2.92
CA GLU A 17 -13.30 -1.91 -1.84
C GLU A 17 -11.93 -1.61 -1.24
N GLU A 18 -11.16 -2.63 -0.88
CA GLU A 18 -9.80 -2.45 -0.34
C GLU A 18 -8.84 -1.84 -1.36
N ALA A 19 -9.00 -2.14 -2.66
CA ALA A 19 -8.23 -1.49 -3.71
C ALA A 19 -8.54 0.01 -3.81
N TRP A 20 -9.81 0.38 -3.63
CA TRP A 20 -10.23 1.78 -3.56
C TRP A 20 -9.65 2.50 -2.33
N ILE A 21 -9.67 1.85 -1.17
CA ILE A 21 -9.12 2.38 0.08
C ILE A 21 -7.61 2.59 -0.04
N ALA A 22 -6.89 1.60 -0.57
CA ALA A 22 -5.45 1.71 -0.83
C ALA A 22 -5.13 2.89 -1.77
N HIS A 23 -5.94 3.08 -2.81
CA HIS A 23 -5.79 4.19 -3.73
C HIS A 23 -6.06 5.53 -3.04
N ALA A 24 -7.13 5.65 -2.25
CA ALA A 24 -7.47 6.86 -1.51
C ALA A 24 -6.37 7.25 -0.51
N ALA A 25 -5.89 6.30 0.29
CA ALA A 25 -4.81 6.52 1.25
C ALA A 25 -3.52 7.05 0.58
N LEU A 26 -3.08 6.41 -0.52
CA LEU A 26 -1.89 6.85 -1.25
C LEU A 26 -2.10 8.18 -1.99
N LEU A 27 -3.32 8.48 -2.42
CA LEU A 27 -3.66 9.76 -3.05
C LEU A 27 -3.56 10.89 -2.02
N GLU A 28 -4.12 10.69 -0.84
CA GLU A 28 -4.10 11.65 0.26
C GLU A 28 -2.67 11.88 0.77
N ALA A 29 -1.91 10.81 1.03
CA ALA A 29 -0.51 10.91 1.43
C ALA A 29 0.35 11.62 0.36
N GLY A 30 0.11 11.35 -0.93
CA GLY A 30 0.79 12.04 -2.02
C GLY A 30 0.41 13.53 -2.13
N ALA A 31 -0.86 13.87 -1.87
CA ALA A 31 -1.32 15.26 -1.85
C ALA A 31 -0.73 16.03 -0.66
N ALA A 32 -0.64 15.40 0.51
CA ALA A 32 0.02 15.98 1.69
C ALA A 32 1.52 16.22 1.43
N ALA A 33 2.23 15.25 0.84
CA ALA A 33 3.64 15.41 0.47
C ALA A 33 3.85 16.54 -0.54
N ALA A 34 3.00 16.62 -1.57
CA ALA A 34 3.05 17.72 -2.54
C ALA A 34 2.78 19.09 -1.88
N ALA A 35 1.81 19.16 -0.96
CA ALA A 35 1.53 20.38 -0.18
C ALA A 35 2.70 20.78 0.73
N ALA A 36 3.50 19.80 1.18
CA ALA A 36 4.74 20.03 1.93
C ALA A 36 5.95 20.40 1.05
N GLY A 37 5.79 20.45 -0.28
CA GLY A 37 6.83 20.86 -1.23
C GLY A 37 7.60 19.72 -1.89
N ASP A 38 7.15 18.46 -1.77
CA ASP A 38 7.72 17.35 -2.54
C ASP A 38 7.24 17.40 -3.99
N GLU A 39 8.15 17.72 -4.91
CA GLU A 39 7.87 17.80 -6.35
C GLU A 39 7.61 16.41 -6.98
N THR A 40 8.07 15.33 -6.34
CA THR A 40 7.91 13.97 -6.83
C THR A 40 7.47 13.00 -5.72
N PRO A 41 6.21 13.10 -5.25
CA PRO A 41 5.75 12.31 -4.11
C PRO A 41 5.96 10.80 -4.31
N PRO A 42 6.62 10.11 -3.37
CA PRO A 42 6.98 8.69 -3.51
C PRO A 42 5.76 7.77 -3.68
N GLN A 43 4.57 8.22 -3.26
CA GLN A 43 3.30 7.53 -3.34
C GLN A 43 2.79 7.36 -4.79
N CYS A 44 3.33 8.11 -5.76
CA CYS A 44 2.91 8.03 -7.16
C CYS A 44 3.20 6.66 -7.79
N ARG A 45 4.32 6.03 -7.44
CA ARG A 45 4.72 4.72 -7.97
C ARG A 45 3.84 3.56 -7.45
N PRO A 46 3.60 3.39 -6.14
CA PRO A 46 2.70 2.36 -5.64
C PRO A 46 1.26 2.57 -6.13
N ARG A 47 0.76 3.81 -6.24
CA ARG A 47 -0.56 4.10 -6.85
C ARG A 47 -0.69 3.55 -8.26
N ARG A 48 0.28 3.86 -9.13
CA ARG A 48 0.31 3.40 -10.52
C ARG A 48 0.37 1.88 -10.66
N ARG A 49 0.92 1.18 -9.67
CA ARG A 49 0.94 -0.29 -9.62
C ARG A 49 -0.43 -0.85 -9.23
N ILE A 50 -1.06 -0.30 -8.18
CA ILE A 50 -2.43 -0.68 -7.77
C ILE A 50 -3.43 -0.45 -8.92
N GLU A 51 -3.37 0.70 -9.59
CA GLU A 51 -4.20 1.03 -10.76
C GLU A 51 -4.07 0.00 -11.90
N ARG A 52 -2.89 -0.61 -12.03
CA ARG A 52 -2.60 -1.64 -13.05
C ARG A 52 -2.80 -3.07 -12.53
N GLY A 53 -3.30 -3.24 -11.29
CA GLY A 53 -3.41 -4.56 -10.65
C GLY A 53 -2.06 -5.27 -10.47
N ARG A 54 -0.96 -4.51 -10.34
CA ARG A 54 0.40 -5.04 -10.16
C ARG A 54 0.75 -5.09 -8.68
N ALA A 55 1.48 -6.12 -8.27
CA ALA A 55 2.02 -6.22 -6.92
C ALA A 55 2.95 -5.04 -6.58
N LEU A 56 2.97 -4.64 -5.31
CA LEU A 56 3.87 -3.63 -4.78
C LEU A 56 5.25 -4.23 -4.51
N ASP A 57 6.31 -3.41 -4.63
CA ASP A 57 7.64 -3.74 -4.10
C ASP A 57 7.69 -3.43 -2.60
N ALA A 58 8.74 -3.86 -1.90
CA ALA A 58 8.86 -3.70 -0.44
C ALA A 58 8.64 -2.26 0.02
N ALA A 59 9.33 -1.31 -0.62
CA ALA A 59 9.15 0.12 -0.37
C ALA A 59 7.72 0.59 -0.65
N GLY A 60 7.06 0.07 -1.68
CA GLY A 60 5.65 0.34 -1.96
C GLY A 60 4.70 -0.20 -0.89
N VAL A 61 5.01 -1.36 -0.28
CA VAL A 61 4.22 -1.95 0.81
C VAL A 61 4.37 -1.10 2.08
N GLU A 62 5.58 -0.64 2.41
CA GLU A 62 5.81 0.27 3.54
C GLU A 62 5.10 1.61 3.34
N LEU A 63 5.21 2.22 2.16
CA LEU A 63 4.49 3.47 1.85
C LEU A 63 2.98 3.30 1.95
N LEU A 64 2.45 2.14 1.55
CA LEU A 64 1.02 1.85 1.70
C LEU A 64 0.63 1.68 3.18
N ARG A 65 1.49 1.06 3.99
CA ARG A 65 1.28 0.91 5.44
C ARG A 65 1.11 2.28 6.10
N ASP A 66 2.09 3.16 5.89
CA ASP A 66 2.11 4.49 6.50
C ASP A 66 0.91 5.32 6.04
N ALA A 67 0.59 5.27 4.74
CA ALA A 67 -0.57 5.94 4.19
C ALA A 67 -1.90 5.42 4.79
N LEU A 68 -2.03 4.11 5.02
CA LEU A 68 -3.23 3.52 5.63
C LEU A 68 -3.37 3.90 7.11
N ILE A 69 -2.26 3.97 7.86
CA ILE A 69 -2.27 4.41 9.26
C ILE A 69 -2.84 5.83 9.36
N GLU A 70 -2.35 6.74 8.54
CA GLU A 70 -2.82 8.13 8.51
C GLU A 70 -4.28 8.21 8.06
N TYR A 71 -4.60 7.61 6.91
CA TYR A 71 -5.94 7.63 6.33
C TYR A 71 -7.01 7.11 7.29
N LEU A 72 -6.73 6.01 8.00
CA LEU A 72 -7.69 5.41 8.94
C LEU A 72 -7.92 6.22 10.22
N GLY A 73 -7.10 7.24 10.48
CA GLY A 73 -7.31 8.21 11.56
C GLY A 73 -8.61 9.01 11.38
N ASP A 74 -8.93 9.39 10.14
CA ASP A 74 -10.13 10.17 9.79
C ASP A 74 -11.01 9.51 8.71
N ALA A 75 -10.78 8.23 8.41
CA ALA A 75 -11.49 7.55 7.34
C ALA A 75 -13.03 7.54 7.54
N PRO A 76 -13.81 7.67 6.43
CA PRO A 76 -15.24 7.47 6.44
C PRO A 76 -15.64 6.12 7.06
N VAL A 77 -16.78 6.05 7.75
CA VAL A 77 -17.23 4.82 8.45
C VAL A 77 -17.22 3.58 7.54
N ARG A 78 -17.63 3.76 6.27
CA ARG A 78 -17.65 2.70 5.25
C ARG A 78 -16.27 2.04 5.07
N ASP A 79 -15.20 2.82 5.20
CA ASP A 79 -13.85 2.40 4.83
C ASP A 79 -13.08 1.82 6.03
N ARG A 80 -13.58 2.00 7.26
CA ARG A 80 -12.86 1.61 8.50
C ARG A 80 -12.63 0.11 8.62
N ALA A 81 -13.68 -0.69 8.50
CA ALA A 81 -13.58 -2.14 8.64
C ALA A 81 -12.74 -2.79 7.52
N PRO A 82 -13.04 -2.55 6.23
CA PRO A 82 -12.21 -3.07 5.14
C PRO A 82 -10.78 -2.52 5.19
N GLY A 83 -10.59 -1.23 5.52
CA GLY A 83 -9.27 -0.64 5.62
C GLY A 83 -8.43 -1.21 6.76
N ARG A 84 -9.02 -1.53 7.93
CA ARG A 84 -8.32 -2.26 9.01
C ARG A 84 -7.94 -3.67 8.61
N SER A 85 -8.79 -4.35 7.84
CA SER A 85 -8.47 -5.68 7.29
C SER A 85 -7.28 -5.63 6.34
N LEU A 86 -7.26 -4.63 5.45
CA LEU A 86 -6.13 -4.37 4.57
C LEU A 86 -4.86 -4.04 5.35
N LEU A 87 -4.93 -3.13 6.33
CA LEU A 87 -3.77 -2.72 7.13
C LEU A 87 -3.11 -3.92 7.82
N ARG A 88 -3.88 -4.81 8.45
CA ARG A 88 -3.32 -6.03 9.07
C ARG A 88 -2.55 -6.92 8.10
N ARG A 89 -2.99 -7.02 6.84
CA ARG A 89 -2.28 -7.80 5.81
C ARG A 89 -1.02 -7.10 5.33
N VAL A 90 -1.06 -5.77 5.23
CA VAL A 90 0.10 -4.95 4.91
C VAL A 90 1.14 -5.03 6.03
N ASP A 91 0.73 -4.96 7.29
CA ASP A 91 1.61 -5.15 8.46
C ASP A 91 2.31 -6.50 8.40
N ALA A 92 1.55 -7.59 8.21
CA ALA A 92 2.12 -8.94 8.09
C ALA A 92 3.10 -9.07 6.92
N ALA A 93 2.84 -8.38 5.81
CA ALA A 93 3.76 -8.34 4.67
C ALA A 93 5.05 -7.58 5.00
N VAL A 94 4.99 -6.46 5.72
CA VAL A 94 6.19 -5.71 6.17
C VAL A 94 7.02 -6.55 7.15
N GLU A 95 6.37 -7.21 8.11
CA GLU A 95 7.04 -8.10 9.07
C GLU A 95 7.75 -9.25 8.36
N SER A 96 7.11 -9.87 7.36
CA SER A 96 7.69 -10.97 6.58
C SER A 96 8.90 -10.55 5.72
N GLN A 97 9.02 -9.26 5.40
CA GLN A 97 10.13 -8.71 4.62
C GLN A 97 11.31 -8.25 5.49
N SER A 98 11.08 -8.10 6.80
CA SER A 98 12.12 -7.75 7.75
C SER A 98 12.93 -9.01 8.09
N PRO A 99 14.24 -9.09 7.78
CA PRO A 99 15.03 -10.24 8.16
C PRO A 99 15.06 -10.36 9.69
N SER A 100 14.75 -11.54 10.24
CA SER A 100 15.00 -11.83 11.66
C SER A 100 16.47 -11.52 11.99
N PRO A 101 16.77 -10.77 13.07
CA PRO A 101 18.15 -10.64 13.52
C PRO A 101 18.65 -12.00 14.03
N PRO A 102 19.93 -12.35 13.82
CA PRO A 102 20.56 -13.55 14.37
C PRO A 102 20.67 -13.51 15.90
#